data_AF-K1S353-F1
#
_entry.id   AF-K1S353-F1
#
_cell.length_a   1.000
_cell.length_b   1.000
_cell.length_c   1.000
_cell.angle_alpha   90.00
_cell.angle_beta   90.00
_cell.angle_gamma   90.00
#
_symmetry.space_group_name_H-M   'P 1'
#
loop_
_entity.id
_entity.type
_entity.pdbx_description
1 polymer ?
#
loop_
_entity_poly.entity_id
_entity_poly.type
_entity_poly.pdbx_seq_one_letter_code
_entity_poly.pdbx_strand_id
1 'polypeptide(L)'
;MGYAILRAVVARGLVSSGLLPTLGIHHHNRYNAYCLADDIMEPYRPYVDELVCDIMKKGGDYGMLTKELKGQLLTIPSLDVIISGKRSPLMIAVG
;
A
#
# COMPACT_ATOMS: atom_id res chain seq x y z
N MET A 1 -1.08 -7.78 6.39
CA MET A 1 -1.96 -7.79 5.20
C MET A 1 -2.12 -6.41 4.58
N GLY A 2 -2.40 -5.35 5.34
CA GLY A 2 -2.55 -3.98 4.79
C GLY A 2 -1.37 -3.51 3.92
N TYR A 3 -0.14 -3.59 4.42
CA TYR A 3 1.05 -3.24 3.62
C TYR A 3 1.29 -4.16 2.42
N ALA A 4 0.81 -5.41 2.46
CA ALA A 4 0.90 -6.29 1.29
C ALA A 4 -0.03 -5.81 0.16
N ILE A 5 -1.22 -5.31 0.52
CA ILE A 5 -2.15 -4.67 -0.43
C ILE A 5 -1.55 -3.38 -0.96
N LEU A 6 -1.00 -2.53 -0.09
CA LEU A 6 -0.33 -1.29 -0.50
C LEU A 6 0.81 -1.58 -1.48
N ARG A 7 1.71 -2.50 -1.15
CA ARG A 7 2.82 -2.90 -2.03
C ARG A 7 2.33 -3.44 -3.36
N ALA A 8 1.21 -4.18 -3.38
CA ALA A 8 0.62 -4.66 -4.63
C ALA A 8 0.11 -3.50 -5.52
N VAL A 9 -0.49 -2.46 -4.93
CA VAL A 9 -0.91 -1.26 -5.67
C VAL A 9 0.30 -0.51 -6.23
N VAL A 10 1.36 -0.36 -5.43
CA VAL A 10 2.62 0.27 -5.88
C VAL A 10 3.28 -0.52 -7.00
N ALA A 11 3.44 -1.83 -6.83
CA ALA A 11 3.98 -2.69 -7.88
C ALA A 11 3.15 -2.59 -9.17
N ARG A 12 1.81 -2.54 -9.08
CA ARG A 12 0.93 -2.35 -10.25
C ARG A 12 1.18 -1.01 -10.94
N GLY A 13 1.31 0.09 -10.20
CA GLY A 13 1.60 1.41 -10.76
C GLY A 13 2.92 1.41 -11.53
N LEU A 14 3.98 0.86 -10.91
CA LEU A 14 5.29 0.73 -11.54
C LEU A 14 5.25 -0.08 -12.85
N VAL A 15 4.62 -1.27 -12.85
CA VAL A 15 4.47 -2.06 -14.09
C VAL A 15 3.72 -1.27 -15.16
N SER A 16 2.65 -0.57 -14.76
CA SER A 16 1.79 0.18 -15.69
C SER A 16 2.51 1.37 -16.33
N SER A 17 3.49 1.96 -15.64
CA SER A 17 4.33 3.04 -16.17
C SER A 17 5.51 2.53 -17.04
N GLY A 18 5.55 1.23 -17.34
CA GLY A 18 6.65 0.60 -18.09
C GLY A 18 7.93 0.39 -17.27
N LEU A 19 7.89 0.64 -15.95
CA LEU A 19 9.00 0.35 -15.05
C LEU A 19 8.92 -1.11 -14.61
N LEU A 20 10.05 -1.82 -14.65
CA LEU A 20 10.14 -3.12 -14.01
C LEU A 20 10.16 -2.90 -12.49
N PRO A 21 9.22 -3.47 -11.71
CA PRO A 21 9.21 -3.33 -10.24
C PRO A 21 10.50 -3.83 -9.56
N THR A 22 11.27 -4.61 -10.31
CA THR A 22 12.51 -5.27 -9.93
C THR A 22 13.77 -4.44 -10.16
N LEU A 23 13.69 -3.28 -10.84
CA LEU A 23 14.87 -2.46 -11.18
C LEU A 23 15.02 -1.29 -10.19
N GLY A 24 15.65 -1.54 -9.04
CA GLY A 24 15.95 -0.51 -8.05
C GLY A 24 17.10 0.42 -8.46
N ILE A 25 17.00 1.72 -8.13
CA ILE A 25 18.03 2.72 -8.44
C ILE A 25 19.16 2.75 -7.38
N HIS A 26 18.97 2.15 -6.18
CA HIS A 26 19.94 2.29 -5.07
C HIS A 26 20.25 1.02 -4.26
N HIS A 27 19.65 -0.14 -4.54
CA HIS A 27 19.91 -1.37 -3.78
C HIS A 27 20.34 -2.53 -4.70
N HIS A 28 21.63 -2.86 -4.68
CA HIS A 28 22.17 -4.09 -5.29
C HIS A 28 21.92 -5.30 -4.39
N ASN A 29 20.66 -5.64 -4.12
CA ASN A 29 20.31 -6.94 -3.54
C ASN A 29 19.60 -7.77 -4.60
N ARG A 30 20.33 -8.70 -5.25
CA ARG A 30 19.87 -9.58 -6.35
C ARG A 30 18.68 -10.51 -6.00
N TYR A 31 18.17 -10.44 -4.77
CA TYR A 31 17.10 -11.32 -4.27
C TYR A 31 15.82 -10.59 -3.84
N ASN A 32 15.72 -9.25 -3.91
CA ASN A 32 14.48 -8.53 -3.61
C ASN A 32 13.88 -7.87 -4.88
N ALA A 33 12.86 -8.51 -5.43
CA ALA A 33 12.13 -8.10 -6.63
C ALA A 33 11.21 -6.86 -6.43
N TYR A 34 11.21 -6.23 -5.24
CA TYR A 34 10.28 -5.15 -4.88
C TYR A 34 10.92 -3.94 -4.17
N CYS A 35 12.25 -3.77 -4.15
CA CYS A 35 12.89 -2.66 -3.43
C CYS A 35 12.31 -1.29 -3.80
N LEU A 36 12.07 -1.04 -5.10
CA LEU A 36 11.47 0.22 -5.55
C LEU A 36 10.01 0.36 -5.10
N ALA A 37 9.26 -0.75 -5.03
CA ALA A 37 7.91 -0.72 -4.51
C ALA A 37 7.88 -0.47 -3.00
N ASP A 38 8.85 -1.02 -2.25
CA ASP A 38 9.04 -0.79 -0.82
C ASP A 38 9.43 0.68 -0.56
N ASP A 39 10.33 1.27 -1.37
CA ASP A 39 10.71 2.69 -1.25
C ASP A 39 9.52 3.62 -1.58
N ILE A 40 8.77 3.33 -2.66
CA ILE A 40 7.64 4.16 -3.11
C ILE A 40 6.40 4.00 -2.22
N MET A 41 6.25 2.89 -1.49
CA MET A 41 5.12 2.73 -0.57
C MET A 41 5.28 3.51 0.73
N GLU A 42 6.49 3.91 1.12
CA GLU A 42 6.75 4.58 2.42
C GLU A 42 5.87 5.82 2.65
N PRO A 43 5.71 6.76 1.70
CA PRO A 43 4.82 7.93 1.87
C PRO A 43 3.34 7.58 2.07
N TYR A 44 2.91 6.38 1.69
CA TYR A 44 1.53 5.93 1.74
C TYR A 44 1.20 5.11 3.00
N ARG A 45 2.21 4.70 3.79
CA ARG A 45 2.01 3.91 5.00
C ARG A 45 1.07 4.56 6.03
N PRO A 46 1.13 5.88 6.27
CA PRO A 46 0.24 6.53 7.23
C PRO A 46 -1.25 6.31 6.95
N TYR A 47 -1.67 6.21 5.68
CA TYR A 47 -3.08 5.97 5.32
C TYR A 47 -3.54 4.55 5.67
N VAL A 48 -2.64 3.57 5.54
CA VAL A 48 -2.93 2.19 5.99
C VAL A 48 -2.97 2.13 7.50
N ASP A 49 -2.05 2.83 8.17
CA ASP A 49 -1.97 2.87 9.62
C ASP A 49 -3.23 3.52 10.23
N GLU A 50 -3.69 4.63 9.66
CA GLU A 50 -4.93 5.29 10.06
C GLU A 50 -6.15 4.37 9.93
N LEU A 51 -6.30 3.68 8.79
CA LEU A 51 -7.37 2.70 8.60
C LEU A 51 -7.30 1.59 9.66
N VAL A 52 -6.11 1.05 9.95
CA VAL A 52 -5.94 0.01 10.96
C VAL A 52 -6.26 0.55 12.35
N CYS A 53 -5.80 1.74 12.71
CA CYS A 53 -6.14 2.39 13.97
C CYS A 53 -7.66 2.57 14.12
N ASP A 54 -8.35 2.98 13.06
CA ASP A 54 -9.81 3.16 13.09
C ASP A 54 -10.58 1.85 13.16
N ILE A 55 -10.08 0.78 12.55
CA ILE A 55 -10.59 -0.58 12.76
C ILE A 55 -10.41 -0.95 14.24
N MET A 56 -9.21 -0.75 14.79
CA MET A 56 -8.90 -1.11 16.18
C MET A 56 -9.78 -0.38 17.20
N LYS A 57 -10.06 0.92 16.97
CA LYS A 57 -10.95 1.74 17.82
C LYS A 57 -12.38 1.22 17.88
N LYS A 58 -12.87 0.50 16.86
CA LYS A 58 -14.23 -0.06 16.85
C LYS A 58 -14.38 -1.25 17.79
N GLY A 59 -13.29 -1.78 18.32
CA GLY A 59 -13.28 -2.95 19.20
C GLY A 59 -13.50 -4.25 18.43
N GLY A 60 -12.94 -5.35 18.94
CA GLY A 60 -13.03 -6.65 18.30
C GLY A 60 -11.91 -7.59 18.74
N ASP A 61 -12.07 -8.88 18.42
CA ASP A 61 -10.99 -9.85 18.50
C ASP A 61 -10.13 -9.77 17.24
N TYR A 62 -8.88 -9.35 17.40
CA TYR A 62 -7.90 -9.21 16.32
C TYR A 62 -6.88 -10.34 16.29
N GLY A 63 -7.04 -11.38 17.13
CA GLY A 63 -6.18 -12.56 17.13
C GLY A 63 -6.30 -13.38 15.85
N MET A 64 -7.42 -13.22 15.13
CA MET A 64 -7.69 -13.86 13.84
C MET A 64 -8.12 -12.81 12.80
N LEU A 65 -7.61 -12.97 11.58
CA LEU A 65 -7.96 -12.09 10.47
C LEU A 65 -9.28 -12.57 9.82
N THR A 66 -10.40 -12.12 10.38
CA THR A 66 -11.75 -12.48 9.94
C THR A 66 -12.07 -11.97 8.53
N LYS A 67 -13.14 -12.48 7.93
CA LYS A 67 -13.59 -12.05 6.59
C LYS A 67 -13.95 -10.56 6.58
N GLU A 68 -14.52 -10.07 7.67
CA GLU A 68 -14.92 -8.69 7.87
C GLU A 68 -13.70 -7.77 7.92
N LEU A 69 -12.68 -8.14 8.71
CA LEU A 69 -11.41 -7.41 8.78
C LEU A 69 -10.69 -7.39 7.43
N LYS A 70 -10.68 -8.52 6.71
CA LYS A 70 -10.14 -8.57 5.33
C LYS A 70 -10.92 -7.64 4.40
N GLY A 71 -12.24 -7.63 4.49
CA GLY A 71 -13.11 -6.74 3.72
C GLY A 71 -12.77 -5.26 3.94
N GLN A 72 -12.53 -4.86 5.19
CA GLN A 72 -12.10 -3.50 5.51
C GLN A 72 -10.70 -3.18 4.95
N LEU A 73 -9.73 -4.10 5.05
CA LEU A 73 -8.40 -3.88 4.48
C LEU A 73 -8.39 -3.83 2.95
N LEU A 74 -9.32 -4.51 2.29
CA LEU A 74 -9.45 -4.49 0.83
C LEU A 74 -9.91 -3.13 0.28
N THR A 75 -10.32 -2.18 1.13
CA THR A 75 -10.66 -0.81 0.69
C THR A 75 -9.43 0.08 0.51
N ILE A 76 -8.23 -0.36 0.94
CA ILE A 76 -6.97 0.41 0.85
C ILE A 76 -6.73 1.07 -0.52
N PRO A 77 -6.92 0.39 -1.67
CA PRO A 77 -6.68 1.01 -2.98
C PRO A 77 -7.59 2.21 -3.29
N SER A 78 -8.74 2.29 -2.61
CA SER A 78 -9.75 3.34 -2.77
C SER A 78 -9.66 4.43 -1.69
N LEU A 79 -8.71 4.34 -0.75
CA LEU A 79 -8.49 5.41 0.23
C LEU A 79 -8.05 6.68 -0.50
N ASP A 80 -8.65 7.81 -0.14
CA ASP A 80 -8.17 9.10 -0.60
C ASP A 80 -6.83 9.42 0.05
N VAL A 81 -5.85 9.78 -0.77
CA VAL A 81 -4.52 10.20 -0.34
C VAL A 81 -4.21 11.58 -0.88
N ILE A 82 -3.40 12.33 -0.14
CA ILE A 82 -2.88 13.63 -0.56
C ILE A 82 -1.39 13.48 -0.80
N ILE A 83 -0.97 13.61 -2.06
CA ILE A 83 0.43 13.56 -2.47
C ILE A 83 0.71 14.78 -3.32
N SER A 84 1.77 15.52 -2.98
CA SER A 84 2.17 16.75 -3.68
C SER A 84 1.01 17.76 -3.84
N GLY A 85 0.16 17.87 -2.81
CA GLY A 85 -0.98 18.79 -2.77
C GLY A 85 -2.21 18.36 -3.59
N LYS A 86 -2.19 17.18 -4.22
CA LYS A 86 -3.32 16.64 -4.99
C LYS A 86 -4.00 15.53 -4.19
N ARG A 87 -5.34 15.60 -4.09
CA ARG A 87 -6.17 14.55 -3.51
C ARG A 87 -6.66 13.62 -4.60
N SER A 88 -6.46 12.32 -4.43
CA SER A 88 -6.98 11.28 -5.32
C SER A 88 -7.04 9.94 -4.59
N PRO A 89 -7.78 8.95 -5.11
CA PRO A 89 -7.69 7.59 -4.59
C PRO A 89 -6.25 7.06 -4.69
N LEU A 90 -5.83 6.21 -3.75
CA LEU A 90 -4.49 5.65 -3.67
C LEU A 90 -4.07 4.97 -5.00
N MET A 91 -4.97 4.20 -5.61
CA MET A 91 -4.71 3.55 -6.90
C MET A 91 -4.43 4.53 -8.05
N ILE A 92 -4.93 5.77 -7.96
CA ILE A 92 -4.68 6.84 -8.93
C ILE A 92 -3.43 7.62 -8.57
N ALA A 93 -3.19 7.90 -7.29
CA ALA A 93 -2.00 8.64 -6.85
C ALA A 93 -0.68 7.95 -7.19
N VAL A 94 -0.71 6.62 -7.28
CA VAL A 94 0.44 5.75 -7.54
C VAL A 94 0.64 5.45 -9.03
N GLY A 95 -0.38 5.66 -9.87
CA GLY A 95 -0.34 5.42 -11.33
C GLY A 95 0.00 6.68 -12.11
#